data_AF-A0A7I7KRT4-F1
#
_entry.id   AF-A0A7I7KRT4-F1
#
_cell.length_a   1.000
_cell.length_b   1.000
_cell.length_c   1.000
_cell.angle_alpha   90.00
_cell.angle_beta   90.00
_cell.angle_gamma   90.00
#
_symmetry.space_group_name_H-M   'P 1'
#
loop_
_entity.id
_entity.type
_entity.pdbx_description
1 polymer ?
#
loop_
_entity_poly.entity_id
_entity_poly.type
_entity_poly.pdbx_seq_one_letter_code
_entity_poly.pdbx_strand_id
1 'polypeptide(L)'
;MAAAWGDRVLALAQHLIDQGYFRAGGEEYVEENGSYGLSTLLRDHVRLRRDRVDFDYPAKSGVRRTVSLDDPLVLSAVRSLLRADTTTPRLLAYRTSGGWSEVHADDLNVRFRELVGEEFSVKDLRTWHGTVLAAEAFAIAREPTSKTARRREEAAVMRAVSGQLGNTPAVARRSYVDPRVVSAYEQGLTIASALRRAKRQRTPETRRETIERATARMIRRVRHS
;
A
#
# COMPACT_ATOMS: atom_id res chain seq x y z
N MET A 1 28.71 7.69 -7.52
CA MET A 1 27.55 8.63 -7.60
C MET A 1 26.30 7.98 -8.19
N ALA A 2 26.37 7.25 -9.31
CA ALA A 2 25.20 6.57 -9.93
C ALA A 2 24.47 5.58 -8.99
N ALA A 3 25.20 4.74 -8.24
CA ALA A 3 24.61 3.80 -7.27
C ALA A 3 23.73 4.51 -6.21
N ALA A 4 24.21 5.65 -5.68
CA ALA A 4 23.48 6.42 -4.66
C ALA A 4 22.17 7.06 -5.16
N TRP A 5 22.02 7.28 -6.47
CA TRP A 5 20.77 7.79 -7.05
C TRP A 5 19.77 6.66 -7.32
N GLY A 6 20.23 5.50 -7.78
CA GLY A 6 19.42 4.29 -7.89
C GLY A 6 18.81 3.91 -6.54
N ASP A 7 19.63 3.87 -5.48
CA ASP A 7 19.18 3.57 -4.12
C ASP A 7 18.09 4.52 -3.61
N ARG A 8 18.21 5.82 -3.93
CA ARG A 8 17.21 6.83 -3.53
C ARG A 8 15.89 6.66 -4.27
N VAL A 9 15.91 6.39 -5.57
CA VAL A 9 14.68 6.19 -6.35
C VAL A 9 14.02 4.86 -5.98
N LEU A 10 14.80 3.82 -5.69
CA LEU A 10 14.29 2.55 -5.16
C LEU A 10 13.67 2.72 -3.77
N ALA A 11 14.33 3.46 -2.87
CA ALA A 11 13.76 3.76 -1.55
C ALA A 11 12.46 4.56 -1.65
N LEU A 12 12.40 5.56 -2.54
CA LEU A 12 11.15 6.26 -2.84
C LEU A 12 10.07 5.29 -3.34
N ALA A 13 10.41 4.40 -4.28
CA ALA A 13 9.45 3.47 -4.84
C ALA A 13 8.91 2.49 -3.80
N GLN A 14 9.76 1.97 -2.91
CA GLN A 14 9.34 1.14 -1.78
C GLN A 14 8.41 1.91 -0.83
N HIS A 15 8.76 3.15 -0.50
CA HIS A 15 7.92 4.01 0.31
C HIS A 15 6.56 4.30 -0.35
N LEU A 16 6.54 4.53 -1.67
CA LEU A 16 5.30 4.68 -2.42
C LEU A 16 4.45 3.40 -2.33
N ILE A 17 5.01 2.21 -2.51
CA ILE A 17 4.27 0.93 -2.35
C ILE A 17 3.64 0.85 -0.97
N ASP A 18 4.41 1.13 0.08
CA ASP A 18 3.98 1.00 1.46
C ASP A 18 2.87 2.01 1.82
N GLN A 19 3.05 3.28 1.44
CA GLN A 19 2.11 4.35 1.81
C GLN A 19 0.89 4.43 0.90
N GLY A 20 1.07 4.22 -0.41
CA GLY A 20 0.02 4.41 -1.42
C GLY A 20 -0.68 3.13 -1.84
N TYR A 21 -0.25 1.98 -1.30
CA TYR A 21 -0.73 0.66 -1.68
C TYR A 21 -0.69 0.47 -3.19
N PHE A 22 0.41 0.87 -3.82
CA PHE A 22 0.59 0.62 -5.25
C PHE A 22 0.77 -0.88 -5.48
N ARG A 23 0.45 -1.33 -6.69
CA ARG A 23 0.97 -2.60 -7.19
C ARG A 23 2.32 -2.28 -7.81
N ALA A 24 3.32 -3.16 -7.67
CA ALA A 24 4.62 -2.96 -8.30
C ALA A 24 4.48 -2.71 -9.81
N GLY A 25 3.66 -3.52 -10.49
CA GLY A 25 3.47 -3.43 -11.95
C GLY A 25 4.60 -4.13 -12.70
N GLY A 26 4.28 -4.84 -13.77
CA GLY A 26 5.24 -5.44 -14.70
C GLY A 26 4.95 -4.96 -16.11
N GLU A 27 5.95 -5.00 -16.99
CA GLU A 27 5.87 -4.47 -18.36
C GLU A 27 4.79 -5.15 -19.21
N GLU A 28 4.63 -6.46 -19.03
CA GLU A 28 3.60 -7.31 -19.67
C GLU A 28 2.18 -6.72 -19.57
N TYR A 29 1.84 -6.09 -18.43
CA TYR A 29 0.51 -5.51 -18.21
C TYR A 29 0.27 -4.18 -18.92
N VAL A 30 1.34 -3.46 -19.28
CA VAL A 30 1.26 -2.20 -20.02
C VAL A 30 0.98 -2.49 -21.48
N GLU A 31 1.72 -3.44 -22.06
CA GLU A 31 1.64 -3.79 -23.48
C GLU A 31 0.33 -4.49 -23.82
N GLU A 32 -0.15 -5.40 -22.97
CA GLU A 32 -1.37 -6.17 -23.25
C GLU A 32 -2.68 -5.43 -22.92
N ASN A 33 -2.67 -4.57 -21.89
CA ASN A 33 -3.91 -4.09 -21.27
C ASN A 33 -3.95 -2.57 -21.04
N GLY A 34 -2.92 -1.82 -21.45
CA GLY A 34 -2.81 -0.38 -21.18
C GLY A 34 -2.88 -0.05 -19.68
N SER A 35 -2.48 -0.99 -18.83
CA SER A 35 -2.64 -0.94 -17.38
C SER A 35 -1.30 -0.71 -16.71
N TYR A 36 -1.24 0.24 -15.78
CA TYR A 36 0.02 0.63 -15.12
C TYR A 36 0.08 0.15 -13.66
N GLY A 37 1.32 -0.09 -13.19
CA GLY A 37 1.68 -0.18 -11.79
C GLY A 37 2.80 0.81 -11.49
N LEU A 38 3.34 0.77 -10.27
CA LEU A 38 4.30 1.77 -9.80
C LEU A 38 5.55 1.91 -10.68
N SER A 39 6.22 0.79 -11.01
CA SER A 39 7.42 0.76 -11.85
C SER A 39 7.15 1.31 -13.26
N THR A 40 5.93 1.15 -13.75
CA THR A 40 5.53 1.56 -15.08
C THR A 40 4.81 2.91 -15.13
N LEU A 41 4.63 3.60 -14.00
CA LEU A 41 3.98 4.92 -13.99
C LEU A 41 4.71 5.92 -14.90
N LEU A 42 3.90 6.67 -15.64
CA LEU A 42 4.37 7.77 -16.47
C LEU A 42 4.36 9.06 -15.66
N ARG A 43 5.19 10.02 -16.07
CA ARG A 43 5.23 11.38 -15.49
C ARG A 43 3.86 12.07 -15.58
N ASP A 44 3.14 11.85 -16.68
CA ASP A 44 1.80 12.43 -16.92
C ASP A 44 0.71 11.89 -15.98
N HIS A 45 0.96 10.74 -15.32
CA HIS A 45 0.07 10.21 -14.30
C HIS A 45 0.20 10.94 -12.96
N VAL A 46 1.13 11.89 -12.83
CA VAL A 46 1.45 12.52 -11.55
C VAL A 46 1.20 14.02 -11.60
N ARG A 47 0.52 14.54 -10.58
CA ARG A 47 0.27 15.97 -10.40
C ARG A 47 0.76 16.40 -9.03
N LEU A 48 1.64 17.40 -9.02
CA LEU A 48 2.04 18.06 -7.78
C LEU A 48 0.95 19.04 -7.34
N ARG A 49 0.59 18.97 -6.06
CA ARG A 49 -0.20 19.99 -5.36
C ARG A 49 0.71 20.75 -4.40
N ARG A 50 0.12 21.67 -3.63
CA ARG A 50 0.87 22.50 -2.67
C ARG A 50 1.57 21.64 -1.60
N ASP A 51 0.85 20.68 -1.04
CA ASP A 51 1.24 19.85 0.11
C ASP A 51 1.22 18.35 -0.18
N ARG A 52 0.77 17.93 -1.36
CA ARG A 52 0.62 16.51 -1.70
C ARG A 52 0.98 16.18 -3.15
N VAL A 53 1.15 14.89 -3.41
CA VAL A 53 1.29 14.32 -4.74
C VAL A 53 0.04 13.51 -5.08
N ASP A 54 -0.60 13.83 -6.19
CA ASP A 54 -1.73 13.08 -6.73
C ASP A 54 -1.23 12.18 -7.88
N PHE A 55 -1.54 10.89 -7.82
CA PHE A 55 -1.31 9.89 -8.86
C PHE A 55 -2.66 9.49 -9.44
N ASP A 56 -2.80 9.49 -10.77
CA ASP A 56 -4.06 9.19 -11.45
C ASP A 56 -3.82 8.47 -12.79
N TYR A 57 -4.13 7.18 -12.83
CA TYR A 57 -3.72 6.29 -13.94
C TYR A 57 -4.71 5.12 -14.13
N PRO A 58 -4.78 4.51 -15.34
CA PRO A 58 -5.50 3.26 -15.52
C PRO A 58 -4.67 2.11 -14.94
N ALA A 59 -5.22 1.42 -13.94
CA ALA A 59 -4.60 0.25 -13.33
C ALA A 59 -5.12 -1.04 -13.98
N LYS A 60 -4.75 -2.20 -13.41
CA LYS A 60 -5.16 -3.54 -13.88
C LYS A 60 -6.64 -3.59 -14.28
N SER A 61 -6.89 -4.14 -15.48
CA SER A 61 -8.22 -4.24 -16.10
C SER A 61 -8.85 -2.88 -16.42
N GLY A 62 -8.04 -1.85 -16.68
CA GLY A 62 -8.50 -0.51 -17.06
C GLY A 62 -9.14 0.31 -15.93
N VAL A 63 -9.18 -0.21 -14.70
CA VAL A 63 -9.81 0.48 -13.57
C VAL A 63 -9.01 1.72 -13.21
N ARG A 64 -9.64 2.90 -13.25
CA ARG A 64 -9.00 4.15 -12.87
C ARG A 64 -8.60 4.12 -11.40
N ARG A 65 -7.33 4.37 -11.11
CA ARG A 65 -6.78 4.44 -9.75
C ARG A 65 -6.27 5.84 -9.49
N THR A 66 -6.79 6.44 -8.41
CA THR A 66 -6.33 7.71 -7.88
C THR A 66 -5.74 7.49 -6.49
N VAL A 67 -4.53 8.00 -6.24
CA VAL A 67 -3.82 7.95 -4.95
C VAL A 67 -3.32 9.35 -4.63
N SER A 68 -3.54 9.83 -3.41
CA SER A 68 -2.95 11.09 -2.94
C SER A 68 -2.07 10.82 -1.72
N LEU A 69 -0.84 11.33 -1.74
CA LEU A 69 0.10 11.23 -0.63
C LEU A 69 0.51 12.62 -0.15
N ASP A 70 0.20 12.90 1.11
CA ASP A 70 0.68 14.06 1.87
C ASP A 70 1.91 13.64 2.67
N ASP A 71 3.06 13.69 2.01
CA ASP A 71 4.35 13.38 2.59
C ASP A 71 5.40 14.34 1.98
N PRO A 72 6.03 15.22 2.78
CA PRO A 72 7.01 16.17 2.29
C PRO A 72 8.22 15.53 1.59
N LEU A 73 8.64 14.33 2.01
CA LEU A 73 9.75 13.60 1.40
C LEU A 73 9.34 13.06 0.02
N VAL A 74 8.13 12.48 -0.08
CA VAL A 74 7.56 12.04 -1.37
C VAL A 74 7.41 13.24 -2.30
N LEU A 75 6.83 14.34 -1.80
CA LEU A 75 6.61 15.57 -2.57
C LEU A 75 7.93 16.12 -3.14
N SER A 76 8.97 16.18 -2.32
CA SER A 76 10.30 16.67 -2.72
C SER A 76 10.95 15.75 -3.76
N ALA A 77 10.93 14.43 -3.52
CA ALA A 77 11.55 13.45 -4.40
C ALA A 77 10.83 13.36 -5.76
N VAL A 78 9.50 13.26 -5.76
CA VAL A 78 8.68 13.25 -6.98
C VAL A 78 8.85 14.55 -7.76
N ARG A 79 8.89 15.70 -7.09
CA ARG A 79 9.16 16.99 -7.77
C ARG A 79 10.52 16.98 -8.48
N SER A 80 11.53 16.38 -7.87
CA SER A 80 12.86 16.26 -8.48
C SER A 80 12.81 15.36 -9.71
N LEU A 81 12.12 14.21 -9.64
CA LEU A 81 11.94 13.32 -10.79
C LEU A 81 11.20 14.02 -11.93
N LEU A 82 10.09 14.73 -11.65
CA LEU A 82 9.31 15.47 -12.66
C LEU A 82 10.03 16.67 -13.29
N ARG A 83 11.09 17.17 -12.66
CA ARG A 83 11.94 18.25 -13.21
C ARG A 83 13.17 17.72 -13.94
N ALA A 84 13.52 16.46 -13.75
CA ALA A 84 14.67 15.87 -14.41
C ALA A 84 14.50 15.94 -15.93
N ASP A 85 15.56 16.39 -16.60
CA ASP A 85 15.69 16.38 -18.06
C ASP A 85 16.09 14.96 -18.51
N THR A 86 15.06 14.13 -18.71
CA THR A 86 15.19 12.71 -19.02
C THR A 86 14.56 12.39 -20.37
N THR A 87 15.10 11.37 -21.03
CA THR A 87 14.61 10.87 -22.32
C THR A 87 13.46 9.87 -22.17
N THR A 88 13.17 9.40 -20.96
CA THR A 88 12.09 8.43 -20.70
C THR A 88 10.81 9.11 -20.17
N PRO A 89 9.61 8.63 -20.60
CA PRO A 89 8.35 9.08 -20.02
C PRO A 89 8.06 8.49 -18.63
N ARG A 90 8.86 7.53 -18.14
CA ARG A 90 8.67 6.91 -16.82
C ARG A 90 8.93 7.90 -15.69
N LEU A 91 8.15 7.77 -14.63
CA LEU A 91 8.34 8.54 -13.41
C LEU A 91 9.60 8.09 -12.66
N LEU A 92 9.76 6.78 -12.47
CA LEU A 92 10.84 6.20 -11.69
C LEU A 92 12.06 5.93 -12.59
N ALA A 93 12.82 6.99 -12.85
CA ALA A 93 14.06 6.92 -13.60
C ALA A 93 15.17 7.67 -12.85
N TYR A 94 16.41 7.20 -13.00
CA TYR A 94 17.59 7.79 -12.38
C TYR A 94 18.76 7.82 -13.35
N ARG A 95 19.71 8.74 -13.10
CA ARG A 95 20.86 8.95 -13.97
C ARG A 95 22.00 8.00 -13.60
N THR A 96 22.55 7.34 -14.59
CA THR A 96 23.74 6.48 -14.52
C THR A 96 24.88 7.06 -15.36
N SER A 97 26.05 6.41 -15.37
CA SER A 97 27.16 6.80 -16.25
C SER A 97 26.84 6.58 -17.73
N GLY A 98 25.94 5.64 -18.05
CA GLY A 98 25.52 5.31 -19.41
C GLY A 98 24.30 6.08 -19.92
N GLY A 99 23.72 6.98 -19.11
CA GLY A 99 22.51 7.71 -19.46
C GLY A 99 21.44 7.63 -18.38
N TRP A 100 20.19 7.37 -18.79
CA TRP A 100 19.07 7.17 -17.88
C TRP A 100 18.74 5.68 -17.75
N SER A 101 18.39 5.27 -16.54
CA SER A 101 17.92 3.93 -16.23
C SER A 101 16.58 4.01 -15.50
N GLU A 102 15.70 3.05 -15.77
CA GLU A 102 14.37 2.94 -15.17
C GLU A 102 14.42 1.99 -13.97
N VAL A 103 13.46 2.13 -13.05
CA VAL A 103 13.22 1.14 -12.00
C VAL A 103 12.17 0.15 -12.47
N HIS A 104 12.52 -1.12 -12.48
CA HIS A 104 11.63 -2.21 -12.87
C HIS A 104 11.04 -2.92 -11.65
N ALA A 105 10.05 -3.79 -11.90
CA ALA A 105 9.37 -4.57 -10.86
C ALA A 105 10.34 -5.46 -10.08
N ASP A 106 11.34 -6.01 -10.78
CA ASP A 106 12.31 -6.94 -10.22
C ASP A 106 13.27 -6.21 -9.27
N ASP A 107 13.72 -4.99 -9.62
CA ASP A 107 14.54 -4.17 -8.73
C ASP A 107 13.83 -3.91 -7.39
N LEU A 108 12.52 -3.66 -7.43
CA LEU A 108 11.71 -3.46 -6.23
C LEU A 108 11.62 -4.72 -5.38
N ASN A 109 11.46 -5.89 -5.99
CA ASN A 109 11.37 -7.16 -5.27
C ASN A 109 12.72 -7.59 -4.72
N VAL A 110 13.81 -7.46 -5.48
CA VAL A 110 15.18 -7.72 -5.01
C VAL A 110 15.45 -6.85 -3.78
N ARG A 111 15.26 -5.54 -3.91
CA ARG A 111 15.50 -4.63 -2.79
C ARG A 111 14.57 -4.87 -1.60
N PHE A 112 13.37 -5.37 -1.83
CA PHE A 112 12.46 -5.73 -0.74
C PHE A 112 12.93 -6.97 0.02
N ARG A 113 13.33 -8.04 -0.70
CA ARG A 113 13.84 -9.27 -0.08
C ARG A 113 15.11 -9.04 0.74
N GLU A 114 16.01 -8.18 0.27
CA GLU A 114 17.19 -7.75 1.04
C GLU A 114 16.84 -7.15 2.41
N LEU A 115 15.67 -6.50 2.53
CA LEU A 115 15.24 -5.83 3.76
C LEU A 115 14.44 -6.74 4.69
N VAL A 116 13.62 -7.64 4.15
CA VAL A 116 12.62 -8.38 4.95
C VAL A 116 12.75 -9.90 4.91
N GLY A 117 13.56 -10.45 4.01
CA GLY A 117 13.72 -11.90 3.80
C GLY A 117 13.23 -12.36 2.43
N GLU A 118 13.83 -13.45 1.93
CA GLU A 118 13.57 -14.03 0.60
C GLU A 118 12.16 -14.63 0.46
N GLU A 119 11.52 -14.98 1.57
CA GLU A 119 10.17 -15.53 1.59
C GLU A 119 9.07 -14.50 1.31
N PHE A 120 9.42 -13.21 1.28
CA PHE A 120 8.48 -12.11 1.09
C PHE A 120 8.66 -11.41 -0.26
N SER A 121 7.59 -10.73 -0.67
CA SER A 121 7.52 -9.91 -1.88
C SER A 121 6.78 -8.62 -1.58
N VAL A 122 6.93 -7.63 -2.46
CA VAL A 122 6.20 -6.36 -2.33
C VAL A 122 4.66 -6.52 -2.34
N LYS A 123 4.15 -7.67 -2.84
CA LYS A 123 2.73 -8.01 -2.78
C LYS A 123 2.26 -8.23 -1.33
N ASP A 124 3.13 -8.75 -0.46
CA ASP A 124 2.79 -9.08 0.92
C ASP A 124 2.48 -7.84 1.75
N LEU A 125 3.05 -6.69 1.42
CA LEU A 125 2.66 -5.40 1.99
C LEU A 125 1.16 -5.13 1.81
N ARG A 126 0.59 -5.46 0.65
CA ARG A 126 -0.84 -5.25 0.39
C ARG A 126 -1.71 -6.18 1.22
N THR A 127 -1.24 -7.40 1.50
CA THR A 127 -1.93 -8.36 2.38
C THR A 127 -1.87 -7.90 3.83
N TRP A 128 -0.72 -7.42 4.28
CA TRP A 128 -0.58 -6.87 5.63
C TRP A 128 -1.45 -5.62 5.81
N HIS A 129 -1.37 -4.66 4.88
CA HIS A 129 -2.19 -3.44 4.90
C HIS A 129 -3.69 -3.73 4.83
N GLY A 130 -4.12 -4.64 3.95
CA GLY A 130 -5.53 -5.08 3.91
C GLY A 130 -6.01 -5.64 5.23
N THR A 131 -5.18 -6.43 5.89
CA THR A 131 -5.46 -7.02 7.20
C THR A 131 -5.52 -5.97 8.31
N VAL A 132 -4.59 -5.01 8.33
CA VAL A 132 -4.58 -3.91 9.29
C VAL A 132 -5.79 -3.00 9.12
N LEU A 133 -6.09 -2.57 7.89
CA LEU A 133 -7.27 -1.76 7.57
C LEU A 133 -8.57 -2.45 8.00
N ALA A 134 -8.67 -3.77 7.79
CA ALA A 134 -9.82 -4.53 8.25
C ALA A 134 -9.92 -4.52 9.78
N ALA A 135 -8.82 -4.74 10.50
CA ALA A 135 -8.80 -4.74 11.97
C ALA A 135 -9.20 -3.37 12.55
N GLU A 136 -8.74 -2.28 11.95
CA GLU A 136 -9.14 -0.93 12.33
C GLU A 136 -10.63 -0.70 12.10
N ALA A 137 -11.14 -1.08 10.93
CA ALA A 137 -12.54 -0.91 10.58
C ALA A 137 -13.46 -1.74 11.49
N PHE A 138 -13.12 -2.99 11.79
CA PHE A 138 -13.86 -3.82 12.76
C PHE A 138 -13.81 -3.27 14.19
N ALA A 139 -12.74 -2.57 14.57
CA ALA A 139 -12.66 -1.93 15.89
C ALA A 139 -13.57 -0.70 16.04
N ILE A 140 -14.10 -0.17 14.93
CA ILE A 140 -15.06 0.93 14.88
C ILE A 140 -16.47 0.43 14.52
N ALA A 141 -16.58 -0.76 13.94
CA ALA A 141 -17.84 -1.40 13.62
C ALA A 141 -18.70 -1.63 14.86
N ARG A 142 -20.01 -1.77 14.63
CA ARG A 142 -20.96 -2.13 15.71
C ARG A 142 -20.61 -3.48 16.29
N GLU A 143 -20.97 -3.72 17.54
CA GLU A 143 -20.75 -5.03 18.14
C GLU A 143 -21.49 -6.14 17.38
N PRO A 144 -20.90 -7.34 17.28
CA PRO A 144 -21.42 -8.48 16.51
C PRO A 144 -22.59 -9.19 17.20
N THR A 145 -23.66 -8.45 17.52
CA THR A 145 -24.79 -8.90 18.36
C THR A 145 -25.71 -9.95 17.71
N SER A 146 -25.66 -10.10 16.39
CA SER A 146 -26.40 -11.14 15.65
C SER A 146 -25.68 -11.55 14.37
N LYS A 147 -26.06 -12.70 13.79
CA LYS A 147 -25.52 -13.17 12.49
C LYS A 147 -25.74 -12.14 11.37
N THR A 148 -26.89 -11.49 11.34
CA THR A 148 -27.22 -10.47 10.33
C THR A 148 -26.38 -9.21 10.53
N ALA A 149 -26.22 -8.75 11.77
CA ALA A 149 -25.36 -7.61 12.09
C ALA A 149 -23.90 -7.88 11.69
N ARG A 150 -23.37 -9.07 12.00
CA ARG A 150 -22.01 -9.49 11.62
C ARG A 150 -21.79 -9.41 10.12
N ARG A 151 -22.66 -10.04 9.32
CA ARG A 151 -22.57 -10.03 7.85
C ARG A 151 -22.62 -8.62 7.27
N ARG A 152 -23.45 -7.74 7.83
CA ARG A 152 -23.56 -6.34 7.42
C ARG A 152 -22.25 -5.58 7.67
N GLU A 153 -21.68 -5.71 8.86
CA GLU A 153 -20.43 -5.04 9.22
C GLU A 153 -19.25 -5.62 8.42
N GLU A 154 -19.15 -6.94 8.26
CA GLU A 154 -18.15 -7.56 7.38
C GLU A 154 -18.23 -7.03 5.95
N ALA A 155 -19.43 -6.95 5.36
CA ALA A 155 -19.60 -6.42 4.02
C ALA A 155 -19.24 -4.92 3.93
N ALA A 156 -19.47 -4.14 4.98
CA ALA A 156 -19.03 -2.75 5.05
C ALA A 156 -17.51 -2.63 5.14
N VAL A 157 -16.87 -3.43 5.99
CA VAL A 157 -15.41 -3.48 6.14
C VAL A 157 -14.74 -3.91 4.83
N MET A 158 -15.21 -4.97 4.17
CA MET A 158 -14.61 -5.43 2.91
C MET A 158 -14.74 -4.37 1.80
N ARG A 159 -15.83 -3.60 1.75
CA ARG A 159 -15.98 -2.47 0.82
C ARG A 159 -15.00 -1.34 1.12
N ALA A 160 -14.79 -1.02 2.39
CA ALA A 160 -13.84 0.01 2.80
C ALA A 160 -12.40 -0.40 2.42
N VAL A 161 -11.99 -1.61 2.79
CA VAL A 161 -10.66 -2.16 2.46
C VAL A 161 -10.46 -2.23 0.95
N SER A 162 -11.47 -2.69 0.20
CA SER A 162 -11.34 -2.82 -1.25
C SER A 162 -11.21 -1.47 -1.97
N GLY A 163 -11.88 -0.44 -1.46
CA GLY A 163 -11.72 0.94 -1.93
C GLY A 163 -10.29 1.46 -1.74
N GLN A 164 -9.67 1.18 -0.59
CA GLN A 164 -8.29 1.56 -0.31
C GLN A 164 -7.27 0.81 -1.18
N LEU A 165 -7.49 -0.50 -1.38
CA LEU A 165 -6.57 -1.35 -2.14
C LEU A 165 -6.79 -1.29 -3.67
N GLY A 166 -7.92 -0.74 -4.14
CA GLY A 166 -8.30 -0.78 -5.55
C GLY A 166 -8.51 -2.21 -6.05
N ASN A 167 -9.37 -2.97 -5.37
CA ASN A 167 -9.84 -4.30 -5.78
C ASN A 167 -11.35 -4.43 -5.48
N THR A 168 -11.96 -5.59 -5.76
CA THR A 168 -13.35 -5.86 -5.38
C THR A 168 -13.44 -6.33 -3.92
N PRO A 169 -14.57 -6.12 -3.22
CA PRO A 169 -14.75 -6.62 -1.85
C PRO A 169 -14.51 -8.13 -1.70
N ALA A 170 -14.90 -8.91 -2.72
CA ALA A 170 -14.67 -10.35 -2.74
C ALA A 170 -13.16 -10.68 -2.82
N VAL A 171 -12.41 -9.95 -3.63
CA VAL A 171 -10.95 -10.10 -3.74
C VAL A 171 -10.25 -9.65 -2.47
N ALA A 172 -10.67 -8.54 -1.85
CA ALA A 172 -10.15 -8.10 -0.55
C ALA A 172 -10.30 -9.21 0.49
N ARG A 173 -11.51 -9.76 0.65
CA ARG A 173 -11.80 -10.83 1.60
C ARG A 173 -10.98 -12.09 1.34
N ARG A 174 -10.90 -12.56 0.09
CA ARG A 174 -10.26 -13.83 -0.25
C ARG A 174 -8.74 -13.77 -0.21
N SER A 175 -8.14 -12.61 -0.51
CA SER A 175 -6.72 -12.56 -0.88
C SER A 175 -5.90 -11.49 -0.16
N TYR A 176 -6.51 -10.57 0.58
CA TYR A 176 -5.79 -9.47 1.24
C TYR A 176 -6.13 -9.27 2.71
N VAL A 177 -7.25 -9.83 3.20
CA VAL A 177 -7.60 -9.77 4.62
C VAL A 177 -7.38 -11.13 5.24
N ASP A 178 -6.57 -11.17 6.30
CA ASP A 178 -6.41 -12.39 7.10
C ASP A 178 -7.76 -12.78 7.74
N PRO A 179 -8.28 -13.99 7.48
CA PRO A 179 -9.59 -14.40 7.99
C PRO A 179 -9.67 -14.39 9.53
N ARG A 180 -8.53 -14.49 10.24
CA ARG A 180 -8.50 -14.44 11.70
C ARG A 180 -8.91 -13.08 12.26
N VAL A 181 -8.78 -12.00 11.48
CA VAL A 181 -9.31 -10.69 11.87
C VAL A 181 -10.84 -10.68 11.86
N VAL A 182 -11.45 -11.37 10.90
CA VAL A 182 -12.91 -11.54 10.84
C VAL A 182 -13.38 -12.39 12.02
N SER A 183 -12.72 -13.53 12.26
CA SER A 183 -13.05 -14.40 13.39
C SER A 183 -12.87 -13.72 14.74
N ALA A 184 -11.84 -12.88 14.91
CA ALA A 184 -11.65 -12.07 16.11
C ALA A 184 -12.88 -11.18 16.35
N TYR A 185 -13.29 -10.43 15.32
CA TYR A 185 -14.45 -9.56 15.41
C TYR A 185 -15.73 -10.35 15.73
N GLU A 186 -15.97 -11.50 15.11
CA GLU A 186 -17.15 -12.34 15.40
C GLU A 186 -17.20 -12.83 16.86
N GLN A 187 -16.05 -12.94 17.51
CA GLN A 187 -15.89 -13.30 18.93
C GLN A 187 -15.90 -12.08 19.86
N GLY A 188 -16.12 -10.86 19.33
CA GLY A 188 -16.09 -9.61 20.10
C GLY A 188 -14.68 -9.12 20.44
N LEU A 189 -13.64 -9.69 19.83
CA LEU A 189 -12.24 -9.30 20.01
C LEU A 189 -11.85 -8.27 18.94
N THR A 190 -11.42 -7.08 19.36
CA THR A 190 -10.97 -6.01 18.45
C THR A 190 -9.73 -5.29 18.96
N ILE A 191 -9.14 -4.45 18.11
CA ILE A 191 -8.02 -3.57 18.46
C ILE A 191 -8.46 -2.18 18.98
N ALA A 192 -9.72 -2.01 19.40
CA ALA A 192 -10.28 -0.70 19.77
C ALA A 192 -9.47 0.03 20.87
N SER A 193 -8.93 -0.71 21.85
CA SER A 193 -8.05 -0.15 22.88
C SER A 193 -6.73 0.37 22.30
N ALA A 194 -6.17 -0.31 21.30
CA ALA A 194 -4.97 0.14 20.59
C ALA A 194 -5.26 1.37 19.73
N LEU A 195 -6.42 1.45 19.06
CA LEU A 195 -6.84 2.65 18.33
C LEU A 195 -6.92 3.88 19.24
N ARG A 196 -7.48 3.73 20.45
CA ARG A 196 -7.51 4.82 21.44
C ARG A 196 -6.11 5.25 21.88
N ARG A 197 -5.17 4.32 22.03
CA ARG A 197 -3.77 4.64 22.34
C ARG A 197 -3.04 5.28 21.16
N ALA A 198 -3.32 4.84 19.94
CA ALA A 198 -2.75 5.41 18.71
C ALA A 198 -3.11 6.89 18.59
N LYS A 199 -4.36 7.28 18.89
CA LYS A 199 -4.77 8.71 18.89
C LYS A 199 -3.91 9.63 19.77
N ARG A 200 -3.24 9.09 20.79
CA ARG A 200 -2.35 9.84 21.71
C ARG A 200 -0.90 9.90 21.26
N GLN A 201 -0.53 9.17 20.21
CA GLN A 201 0.84 9.15 19.69
C GLN A 201 1.13 10.44 18.91
N ARG A 202 2.38 10.89 19.03
CA ARG A 202 2.83 12.18 18.49
C ARG A 202 3.05 12.14 16.98
N THR A 203 3.49 11.01 16.44
CA THR A 203 3.88 10.90 15.03
C THR A 203 3.03 9.87 14.27
N PRO A 204 2.84 9.99 12.95
CA PRO A 204 2.15 8.98 12.14
C PRO A 204 2.75 7.58 12.24
N GLU A 205 4.07 7.47 12.35
CA GLU A 205 4.80 6.20 12.41
C GLU A 205 4.49 5.47 13.71
N THR A 206 4.55 6.18 14.84
CA THR A 206 4.23 5.61 16.17
C THR A 206 2.75 5.24 16.30
N ARG A 207 1.85 5.96 15.62
CA ARG A 207 0.43 5.59 15.48
C ARG A 207 0.29 4.26 14.76
N ARG A 208 0.88 4.16 13.56
CA ARG A 208 0.84 2.97 12.72
C ARG A 208 1.40 1.76 13.44
N GLU A 209 2.58 1.88 14.02
CA GLU A 209 3.23 0.78 14.74
C GLU A 209 2.36 0.26 15.90
N THR A 210 1.67 1.17 16.62
CA THR A 210 0.75 0.78 17.69
C THR A 210 -0.40 -0.09 17.17
N ILE A 211 -0.94 0.26 16.00
CA ILE A 211 -2.06 -0.42 15.34
C ILE A 211 -1.59 -1.77 14.81
N GLU A 212 -0.51 -1.78 14.03
CA GLU A 212 0.10 -2.97 13.44
C GLU A 212 0.47 -4.02 14.48
N ARG A 213 1.14 -3.62 15.57
CA ARG A 213 1.48 -4.52 16.68
C ARG A 213 0.25 -5.07 17.39
N ALA A 214 -0.86 -4.34 17.42
CA ALA A 214 -2.10 -4.81 18.01
C ALA A 214 -2.79 -5.83 17.10
N THR A 215 -2.84 -5.56 15.80
CA THR A 215 -3.34 -6.49 14.78
C THR A 215 -2.55 -7.81 14.81
N ALA A 216 -1.23 -7.74 14.80
CA ALA A 216 -0.37 -8.93 14.86
C ALA A 216 -0.58 -9.76 16.15
N ARG A 217 -0.81 -9.10 17.29
CA ARG A 217 -1.12 -9.80 18.55
C ARG A 217 -2.50 -10.45 18.53
N MET A 218 -3.50 -9.76 18.00
CA MET A 218 -4.86 -10.28 17.87
C MET A 218 -4.86 -11.54 16.99
N ILE A 219 -4.20 -11.49 15.83
CA ILE A 219 -4.07 -12.64 14.93
C ILE A 219 -3.39 -13.83 15.60
N ARG A 220 -2.29 -13.57 16.34
CA ARG A 220 -1.60 -14.62 17.11
C ARG A 220 -2.50 -15.23 18.18
N ARG A 221 -3.31 -14.42 18.88
CA ARG A 221 -4.24 -14.91 19.90
C ARG A 221 -5.31 -15.83 19.30
N VAL A 222 -5.89 -15.47 18.16
CA VAL A 222 -6.90 -16.30 17.47
C VAL A 222 -6.30 -17.59 16.90
N ARG A 223 -5.02 -17.60 16.50
CA ARG A 223 -4.34 -18.84 16.05
C ARG A 223 -4.27 -19.92 17.15
N HIS A 224 -4.34 -19.51 18.41
CA HIS A 224 -4.16 -20.38 19.58
C HIS A 224 -5.46 -20.60 20.37
N SER A 225 -6.61 -20.18 19.83
CA SER A 225 -7.95 -20.37 20.39
C SER A 225 -8.75 -21.36 19.55
#